data_AF-X1VEH4-F1
#
_entry.id   AF-X1VEH4-F1
#
_cell.length_a   1.000
_cell.length_b   1.000
_cell.length_c   1.000
_cell.angle_alpha   90.00
_cell.angle_beta   90.00
_cell.angle_gamma   90.00
#
_symmetry.space_group_name_H-M   'P 1'
#
loop_
_entity.id
_entity.type
_entity.pdbx_description
1 polymer ?
#
loop_
_entity_poly.entity_id
_entity_poly.type
_entity_poly.pdbx_seq_one_letter_code
_entity_poly.pdbx_strand_id
1 'polypeptide(L)'
;GTIKSGMQVLNANNGNKNRVSKLLEMHANSREELKEAYSGDIGAVVGLKNVNTGDTICDPNKPIKYESISFPEPVLSIAIEPKTKVDQEKLATALFKMAEEDPTFRIKIDNETGQTIISGMGELHLEIIVDRLLREFGVGANVGKPQVSYRETITKGTQVEGKYIRQSGGRGQYGHVIVRFEPNEYGKGFEFEDKTKGGAVPKEFIKPIEMGIEDATQSGEVAGYPVVDIKAILLDGSYHEVDSSEMAFRIAGSKAFRE
;
A
#
# COMPACT_ATOMS: atom_id res chain seq x y z
N GLY A 1 24.09 -25.79 -25.94
CA GLY A 1 23.25 -24.99 -26.86
C GLY A 1 24.10 -23.88 -27.43
N THR A 2 23.70 -23.25 -28.53
CA THR A 2 24.45 -22.16 -29.17
C THR A 2 23.47 -21.04 -29.52
N ILE A 3 23.84 -19.80 -29.22
CA ILE A 3 23.07 -18.60 -29.58
C ILE A 3 23.81 -17.86 -30.67
N LYS A 4 23.10 -17.42 -31.71
CA LYS A 4 23.68 -16.69 -32.84
C LYS A 4 23.11 -15.29 -32.93
N SER A 5 23.94 -14.35 -33.40
CA SER A 5 23.46 -13.02 -33.74
C SER A 5 22.36 -13.10 -34.81
N GLY A 6 21.23 -12.41 -34.59
CA GLY A 6 20.06 -12.43 -35.46
C GLY A 6 19.01 -13.53 -35.17
N MET A 7 19.29 -14.46 -34.25
CA MET A 7 18.39 -15.57 -33.91
C MET A 7 17.16 -15.12 -33.11
N GLN A 8 16.03 -15.80 -33.30
CA GLN A 8 14.84 -15.64 -32.46
C GLN A 8 14.94 -16.54 -31.23
N VAL A 9 14.64 -15.95 -30.07
CA VAL A 9 14.68 -16.60 -28.76
C VAL A 9 13.37 -16.39 -28.03
N LEU A 10 13.05 -17.28 -27.10
CA LEU A 10 11.84 -17.22 -26.27
C LEU A 10 12.25 -16.98 -24.81
N ASN A 11 11.65 -15.98 -24.17
CA ASN A 11 11.71 -15.87 -22.71
C ASN A 11 10.74 -16.90 -22.12
N ALA A 12 11.26 -17.92 -21.43
CA ALA A 12 10.46 -19.00 -20.85
C ALA A 12 9.59 -18.54 -19.66
N ASN A 13 9.94 -17.43 -19.02
CA ASN A 13 9.15 -16.87 -17.92
C ASN A 13 7.94 -16.10 -18.42
N ASN A 14 8.14 -15.25 -19.43
CA ASN A 14 7.11 -14.33 -19.92
C ASN A 14 6.42 -14.78 -21.21
N GLY A 15 6.92 -15.85 -21.87
CA GLY A 15 6.41 -16.35 -23.16
C GLY A 15 6.70 -15.43 -24.36
N ASN A 16 7.44 -14.33 -24.14
CA ASN A 16 7.71 -13.33 -25.17
C ASN A 16 8.82 -13.81 -26.12
N LYS A 17 8.55 -13.71 -27.42
CA LYS A 17 9.54 -13.95 -28.48
C LYS A 17 10.36 -12.69 -28.71
N ASN A 18 11.68 -12.82 -28.56
CA ASN A 18 12.65 -11.77 -28.75
C ASN A 18 13.62 -12.12 -29.89
N ARG A 19 14.30 -11.11 -30.42
CA ARG A 19 15.35 -11.32 -31.43
C ARG A 19 16.66 -10.77 -30.94
N VAL A 20 17.69 -11.61 -30.98
CA VAL A 20 19.07 -11.23 -30.66
C VAL A 20 19.57 -10.31 -31.77
N SER A 21 19.90 -9.06 -31.46
CA SER A 21 20.44 -8.15 -32.46
C SER A 21 21.95 -8.27 -32.58
N LYS A 22 22.65 -8.28 -31.44
CA LYS A 22 24.11 -8.42 -31.35
C LYS A 22 24.50 -9.22 -30.11
N LEU A 23 25.61 -9.94 -30.20
CA LEU A 23 26.28 -10.58 -29.09
C LEU A 23 27.62 -9.88 -28.87
N LEU A 24 27.91 -9.55 -27.61
CA LEU A 24 29.11 -8.82 -27.24
C LEU A 24 29.82 -9.57 -26.12
N GLU A 25 31.12 -9.75 -26.26
CA GLU A 25 32.01 -10.13 -25.16
C GLU A 25 32.63 -8.86 -24.58
N MET A 26 32.52 -8.71 -23.27
CA MET A 26 32.97 -7.53 -22.56
C MET A 26 34.34 -7.83 -21.94
N HIS A 27 35.41 -7.30 -22.54
CA HIS A 27 36.74 -7.32 -21.94
C HIS A 27 36.94 -6.07 -21.07
N ALA A 28 37.98 -6.07 -20.24
CA ALA A 28 38.26 -4.97 -19.31
C ALA A 28 38.42 -3.59 -20.00
N ASN A 29 38.91 -3.57 -21.24
CA ASN A 29 39.20 -2.36 -22.00
C ASN A 29 38.54 -2.30 -23.40
N SER A 30 38.07 -3.42 -23.93
CA SER A 30 37.50 -3.53 -25.27
C SER A 30 36.18 -4.29 -25.28
N ARG A 31 35.41 -4.08 -26.34
CA ARG A 31 34.15 -4.79 -26.58
C ARG A 31 34.31 -5.52 -27.90
N GLU A 32 34.14 -6.84 -27.90
CA GLU A 32 34.26 -7.66 -29.10
C GLU A 32 32.90 -8.19 -29.52
N GLU A 33 32.53 -7.98 -30.78
CA GLU A 33 31.26 -8.47 -31.32
C GLU A 33 31.41 -9.93 -31.76
N LEU A 34 30.70 -10.81 -31.05
CA LEU A 34 30.68 -12.24 -31.33
C LEU A 34 29.59 -12.58 -32.35
N LYS A 35 29.87 -13.53 -33.25
CA LYS A 35 28.86 -14.05 -34.19
C LYS A 35 27.97 -15.10 -33.54
N GLU A 36 28.53 -15.90 -32.65
CA GLU A 36 27.88 -16.98 -31.93
C GLU A 36 28.52 -17.16 -30.55
N ALA A 37 27.72 -17.56 -29.56
CA ALA A 37 28.18 -17.92 -28.23
C ALA A 37 27.73 -19.34 -27.88
N TYR A 38 28.62 -20.11 -27.27
CA TYR A 38 28.45 -21.51 -26.94
C TYR A 38 27.99 -21.71 -25.49
N SER A 39 27.60 -22.93 -25.14
CA SER A 39 27.22 -23.25 -23.77
C SER A 39 28.42 -23.15 -22.83
N GLY A 40 28.30 -22.31 -21.81
CA GLY A 40 29.36 -22.01 -20.85
C GLY A 40 29.92 -20.60 -20.99
N ASP A 41 29.68 -19.94 -22.13
CA ASP A 41 30.16 -18.58 -22.37
C ASP A 41 29.28 -17.56 -21.65
N ILE A 42 29.90 -16.49 -21.14
CA ILE A 42 29.23 -15.36 -20.50
C ILE A 42 29.45 -14.13 -21.38
N GLY A 43 28.37 -13.49 -21.80
CA GLY A 43 28.43 -12.30 -22.64
C GLY A 43 27.17 -11.46 -22.53
N ALA A 44 27.20 -10.29 -23.18
CA ALA A 44 26.08 -9.36 -23.23
C ALA A 44 25.29 -9.52 -24.53
N VAL A 45 23.97 -9.45 -24.43
CA VAL A 45 23.04 -9.54 -25.57
C VAL A 45 22.34 -8.20 -25.76
N VAL A 46 22.39 -7.66 -26.98
CA VAL A 46 21.70 -6.40 -27.30
C VAL A 46 20.41 -6.69 -28.06
N GLY A 47 19.35 -5.96 -27.70
CA GLY A 47 18.06 -5.96 -28.41
C GLY A 47 16.97 -6.86 -27.82
N LEU A 48 17.20 -7.42 -26.63
CA LEU A 48 16.17 -8.10 -25.86
C LEU A 48 15.23 -7.07 -25.23
N LYS A 49 13.92 -7.28 -25.36
CA LYS A 49 12.89 -6.47 -24.70
C LYS A 49 12.18 -7.33 -23.65
N ASN A 50 11.80 -6.71 -22.53
CA ASN A 50 11.07 -7.36 -21.44
C ASN A 50 11.79 -8.62 -20.92
N VAL A 51 13.10 -8.49 -20.68
CA VAL A 51 13.95 -9.51 -20.06
C VAL A 51 14.56 -8.89 -18.82
N ASN A 52 14.27 -9.50 -17.68
CA ASN A 52 14.73 -9.02 -16.37
C ASN A 52 15.80 -9.96 -15.81
N THR A 53 16.48 -9.53 -14.75
CA THR A 53 17.46 -10.34 -14.03
C THR A 53 16.81 -11.63 -13.50
N GLY A 54 17.39 -12.77 -13.85
CA GLY A 54 16.87 -14.10 -13.48
C GLY A 54 15.94 -14.74 -14.52
N ASP A 55 15.71 -14.09 -15.66
CA ASP A 55 14.92 -14.68 -16.74
C ASP A 55 15.65 -15.78 -17.52
N THR A 56 14.91 -16.84 -17.87
CA THR A 56 15.42 -17.92 -18.70
C THR A 56 15.12 -17.66 -20.18
N ILE A 57 16.15 -17.60 -21.00
CA ILE A 57 16.04 -17.47 -22.46
C ILE A 57 16.31 -18.83 -23.11
N CYS A 58 15.41 -19.29 -23.96
CA CYS A 58 15.46 -20.60 -24.60
C CYS A 58 15.11 -20.54 -26.10
N ASP A 59 15.32 -21.66 -26.80
CA ASP A 59 14.87 -21.82 -28.19
C ASP A 59 13.34 -21.96 -28.22
N PRO A 60 12.63 -21.26 -29.13
CA PRO A 60 11.17 -21.37 -29.26
C PRO A 60 10.65 -22.80 -29.45
N ASN A 61 11.46 -23.70 -30.01
CA ASN A 61 11.09 -25.10 -30.26
C ASN A 61 11.34 -26.02 -29.07
N LYS A 62 12.11 -25.56 -28.08
CA LYS A 62 12.46 -26.32 -26.87
C LYS A 62 12.36 -25.42 -25.64
N PRO A 63 11.13 -25.07 -25.20
CA PRO A 63 10.94 -24.24 -24.02
C PRO A 63 11.37 -25.02 -22.77
N ILE A 64 12.34 -24.46 -22.05
CA ILE A 64 12.80 -24.97 -20.76
C ILE A 64 12.84 -23.78 -19.82
N LYS A 65 12.23 -23.92 -18.64
CA LYS A 65 12.27 -22.93 -17.58
C LYS A 65 13.20 -23.43 -16.49
N TYR A 66 14.25 -22.67 -16.19
CA TYR A 66 15.12 -22.94 -15.05
C TYR A 66 14.55 -22.32 -13.78
N GLU A 67 15.08 -22.74 -12.64
CA GLU A 67 14.73 -22.17 -11.34
C GLU A 67 15.05 -20.68 -11.31
N SER A 68 14.10 -19.89 -10.80
CA SER A 68 14.26 -18.44 -10.69
C SER A 68 15.12 -18.09 -9.49
N ILE A 69 15.94 -17.05 -9.62
CA ILE A 69 16.75 -16.53 -8.54
C ILE A 69 15.82 -15.89 -7.50
N SER A 70 15.95 -16.28 -6.23
CA SER A 70 15.28 -15.61 -5.13
C SER A 70 16.16 -14.47 -4.62
N PHE A 71 15.60 -13.27 -4.54
CA PHE A 71 16.28 -12.12 -3.96
C PHE A 71 15.88 -11.97 -2.49
N PRO A 72 16.83 -11.62 -1.60
CA PRO A 72 16.51 -11.38 -0.20
C PRO A 72 15.59 -10.15 -0.06
N GLU A 73 14.84 -10.10 1.03
CA GLU A 73 14.02 -8.94 1.33
C GLU A 73 14.88 -7.74 1.77
N PRO A 74 14.54 -6.52 1.34
CA PRO A 74 15.26 -5.33 1.77
C PRO A 74 15.06 -5.09 3.27
N VAL A 75 16.13 -4.64 3.93
CA VAL A 75 16.16 -4.46 5.39
C VAL A 75 15.99 -3.00 5.81
N LEU A 76 16.26 -2.05 4.91
CA LEU A 76 16.21 -0.63 5.21
C LEU A 76 15.28 0.09 4.25
N SER A 77 14.48 1.01 4.78
CA SER A 77 13.53 1.82 4.03
C SER A 77 13.72 3.30 4.35
N ILE A 78 13.68 4.15 3.32
CA ILE A 78 13.72 5.61 3.44
C ILE A 78 12.56 6.21 2.65
N ALA A 79 12.04 7.34 3.11
CA ALA A 79 11.05 8.10 2.36
C ALA A 79 11.76 9.06 1.41
N ILE A 80 11.25 9.14 0.18
CA ILE A 80 11.70 10.07 -0.84
C ILE A 80 10.53 10.93 -1.30
N GLU A 81 10.73 12.25 -1.28
CA GLU A 81 9.72 13.22 -1.66
C GLU A 81 10.24 14.12 -2.79
N PRO A 82 9.48 14.32 -3.88
CA PRO A 82 9.86 15.24 -4.92
C PRO A 82 9.71 16.70 -4.43
N LYS A 83 10.65 17.57 -4.82
CA LYS A 83 10.57 19.00 -4.48
C LYS A 83 9.49 19.75 -5.27
N THR A 84 9.22 19.30 -6.50
CA THR A 84 8.26 19.93 -7.40
C THR A 84 7.35 18.89 -8.06
N LYS A 85 6.20 19.32 -8.59
CA LYS A 85 5.30 18.43 -9.37
C LYS A 85 5.98 17.88 -10.62
N VAL A 86 6.89 18.64 -11.24
CA VAL A 86 7.65 18.17 -12.40
C VAL A 86 8.63 17.07 -12.00
N ASP A 87 9.23 17.19 -10.81
CA ASP A 87 10.13 16.17 -10.28
C ASP A 87 9.37 14.90 -9.87
N GLN A 88 8.07 14.98 -9.56
CA GLN A 88 7.25 13.81 -9.23
C GLN A 88 7.15 12.83 -10.41
N GLU A 89 6.89 13.32 -11.63
CA GLU A 89 6.82 12.47 -12.83
C GLU A 89 8.19 11.88 -13.19
N LYS A 90 9.25 12.69 -13.04
CA LYS A 90 10.63 12.24 -13.27
C LYS A 90 11.05 11.19 -12.25
N LEU A 91 10.70 11.39 -10.97
CA LEU A 91 10.98 10.46 -9.89
C LEU A 91 10.32 9.11 -10.15
N ALA A 92 9.03 9.09 -10.49
CA ALA A 92 8.32 7.86 -10.82
C ALA A 92 8.99 7.10 -11.97
N THR A 93 9.37 7.81 -13.04
CA THR A 93 10.04 7.21 -14.20
C THR A 93 11.43 6.68 -13.85
N ALA A 94 12.20 7.43 -13.05
CA ALA A 94 13.55 7.06 -12.65
C ALA A 94 13.55 5.85 -11.71
N LEU A 95 12.67 5.85 -10.70
CA LEU A 95 12.50 4.73 -9.78
C LEU A 95 12.11 3.45 -10.52
N PHE A 96 11.20 3.52 -11.49
CA PHE A 96 10.81 2.36 -12.28
C PHE A 96 12.00 1.76 -13.05
N LYS A 97 12.80 2.61 -13.71
CA LYS A 97 14.01 2.16 -14.41
C LYS A 97 15.04 1.52 -13.46
N MET A 98 15.21 2.08 -12.26
CA MET A 98 16.11 1.51 -11.26
C MET A 98 15.62 0.16 -10.74
N ALA A 99 14.32 -0.02 -10.57
CA ALA A 99 13.74 -1.31 -10.16
C ALA A 99 13.85 -2.38 -11.27
N GLU A 100 13.88 -2.00 -12.54
CA GLU A 100 14.18 -2.93 -13.64
C GLU A 100 15.65 -3.36 -13.65
N GLU A 101 16.57 -2.46 -13.25
CA GLU A 101 18.01 -2.76 -13.14
C GLU A 101 18.32 -3.64 -11.92
N ASP A 102 17.74 -3.33 -10.76
CA ASP A 102 18.00 -4.03 -9.49
C ASP A 102 16.70 -4.60 -8.88
N PRO A 103 16.50 -5.94 -8.92
CA PRO A 103 15.33 -6.59 -8.34
C PRO A 103 15.31 -6.60 -6.80
N THR A 104 16.41 -6.25 -6.14
CA THR A 104 16.48 -6.12 -4.67
C THR A 104 15.91 -4.78 -4.19
N PHE A 105 15.77 -3.81 -5.10
CA PHE A 105 15.20 -2.51 -4.82
C PHE A 105 13.67 -2.58 -4.89
N ARG A 106 12.99 -2.21 -3.80
CA ARG A 106 11.53 -2.17 -3.75
C ARG A 106 11.03 -0.75 -3.57
N ILE A 107 9.98 -0.43 -4.31
CA ILE A 107 9.28 0.86 -4.22
C ILE A 107 7.88 0.58 -3.70
N LYS A 108 7.47 1.33 -2.68
CA LYS A 108 6.12 1.28 -2.12
C LYS A 108 5.60 2.70 -1.98
N ILE A 109 4.38 2.95 -2.41
CA ILE A 109 3.69 4.20 -2.10
C ILE A 109 2.86 3.94 -0.85
N ASP A 110 3.07 4.76 0.17
CA ASP A 110 2.26 4.73 1.38
C ASP A 110 0.95 5.49 1.12
N ASN A 111 -0.18 4.79 1.24
CA ASN A 111 -1.50 5.38 0.98
C ASN A 111 -1.98 6.27 2.13
N GLU A 112 -1.43 6.14 3.33
CA GLU A 112 -1.85 6.91 4.50
C GLU A 112 -1.09 8.25 4.57
N THR A 113 0.21 8.22 4.27
CA THR A 113 1.06 9.42 4.31
C THR A 113 1.25 10.07 2.93
N GLY A 114 0.95 9.35 1.85
CA GLY A 114 1.20 9.79 0.48
C GLY A 114 2.68 9.79 0.08
N GLN A 115 3.56 9.30 0.95
CA GLN A 115 5.01 9.27 0.72
C GLN A 115 5.41 8.11 -0.19
N THR A 116 6.45 8.32 -1.00
CA THR A 116 7.10 7.23 -1.72
C THR A 116 8.21 6.66 -0.84
N ILE A 117 8.09 5.39 -0.46
CA ILE A 117 9.07 4.67 0.34
C ILE A 117 9.90 3.79 -0.57
N ILE A 118 11.21 3.98 -0.52
CA ILE A 118 12.18 3.16 -1.23
C ILE A 118 12.90 2.25 -0.24
N SER A 119 13.04 0.98 -0.60
CA SER A 119 13.63 -0.05 0.28
C SER A 119 14.78 -0.75 -0.44
N GLY A 120 15.88 -0.93 0.29
CA GLY A 120 17.10 -1.54 -0.23
C GLY A 120 17.78 -2.44 0.79
N MET A 121 18.86 -3.07 0.35
CA MET A 121 19.63 -4.03 1.18
C MET A 121 20.46 -3.38 2.29
N GLY A 122 20.67 -2.06 2.26
CA GLY A 122 21.47 -1.37 3.27
C GLY A 122 21.60 0.12 3.01
N GLU A 123 22.26 0.81 3.93
CA GLU A 123 22.44 2.26 3.89
C GLU A 123 23.22 2.71 2.64
N LEU A 124 24.37 2.10 2.37
CA LEU A 124 25.19 2.42 1.20
C LEU A 124 24.45 2.19 -0.12
N HIS A 125 23.61 1.15 -0.19
CA HIS A 125 22.80 0.88 -1.37
C HIS A 125 21.83 2.04 -1.62
N LEU A 126 21.10 2.46 -0.58
CA LEU A 126 20.16 3.57 -0.69
C LEU A 126 20.86 4.92 -0.98
N GLU A 127 22.05 5.15 -0.41
CA GLU A 127 22.84 6.35 -0.67
C GLU A 127 23.25 6.45 -2.14
N ILE A 128 23.74 5.36 -2.73
CA ILE A 128 24.10 5.31 -4.16
C ILE A 128 22.86 5.53 -5.03
N ILE A 129 21.72 4.94 -4.68
CA ILE A 129 20.46 5.14 -5.43
C ILE A 129 20.06 6.62 -5.43
N VAL A 130 20.12 7.28 -4.27
CA VAL A 130 19.80 8.71 -4.14
C VAL A 130 20.77 9.56 -4.96
N ASP A 131 22.08 9.27 -4.92
CA ASP A 131 23.07 10.00 -5.72
C ASP A 131 22.83 9.81 -7.22
N ARG A 132 22.51 8.58 -7.68
CA ARG A 132 22.13 8.30 -9.07
C ARG A 132 20.86 9.06 -9.48
N LEU A 133 19.83 9.12 -8.62
CA LEU A 133 18.61 9.88 -8.89
C LEU A 133 18.89 11.38 -9.09
N LEU A 134 19.76 11.95 -8.25
CA LEU A 134 20.13 13.36 -8.31
C LEU A 134 21.03 13.67 -9.51
N ARG A 135 22.02 12.82 -9.81
CA ARG A 135 23.03 13.07 -10.85
C ARG A 135 22.62 12.60 -12.24
N GLU A 136 22.15 11.37 -12.38
CA GLU A 136 21.83 10.76 -13.68
C GLU A 136 20.47 11.25 -14.20
N PHE A 137 19.47 11.31 -13.32
CA PHE A 137 18.10 11.65 -13.69
C PHE A 137 17.73 13.11 -13.42
N GLY A 138 18.60 13.85 -12.70
CA GLY A 138 18.39 15.26 -12.40
C GLY A 138 17.14 15.52 -11.57
N VAL A 139 16.74 14.56 -10.72
CA VAL A 139 15.51 14.64 -9.92
C VAL A 139 15.80 15.35 -8.61
N GLY A 140 15.19 16.51 -8.39
CA GLY A 140 15.24 17.19 -7.10
C GLY A 140 14.38 16.47 -6.07
N ALA A 141 14.98 15.57 -5.29
CA ALA A 141 14.28 14.84 -4.22
C ALA A 141 14.85 15.17 -2.83
N ASN A 142 13.99 15.11 -1.82
CA ASN A 142 14.37 15.14 -0.42
C ASN A 142 14.32 13.73 0.14
N VAL A 143 15.32 13.38 0.95
CA VAL A 143 15.39 12.10 1.65
C VAL A 143 15.04 12.32 3.11
N GLY A 144 14.14 11.50 3.62
CA GLY A 144 13.69 11.53 5.01
C GLY A 144 13.52 10.12 5.57
N LYS A 145 13.29 10.07 6.88
CA LYS A 145 12.83 8.83 7.52
C LYS A 145 11.36 8.62 7.16
N PRO A 146 10.93 7.37 6.92
CA PRO A 146 9.53 7.08 6.68
C PRO A 146 8.70 7.51 7.90
N GLN A 147 7.58 8.16 7.64
CA GLN A 147 6.64 8.47 8.71
C GLN A 147 5.99 7.17 9.21
N VAL A 148 5.71 7.15 10.51
CA VAL A 148 5.00 6.02 11.13
C VAL A 148 3.52 6.39 11.17
N SER A 149 2.67 5.53 10.62
CA SER A 149 1.23 5.63 10.79
C SER A 149 0.86 5.29 12.23
N TYR A 150 0.62 6.32 13.03
CA TYR A 150 0.11 6.13 14.38
C TYR A 150 -1.34 5.63 14.31
N ARG A 151 -1.74 4.92 15.37
CA ARG A 151 -3.12 4.52 15.62
C ARG A 151 -3.49 5.00 17.01
N GLU A 152 -4.73 5.43 17.17
CA GLU A 152 -5.25 5.86 18.47
C GLU A 152 -6.01 4.70 19.13
N THR A 153 -6.01 4.65 20.45
CA THR A 153 -6.87 3.74 21.20
C THR A 153 -7.16 4.33 22.58
N ILE A 154 -8.29 3.93 23.16
CA ILE A 154 -8.67 4.36 24.51
C ILE A 154 -8.00 3.47 25.56
N THR A 155 -7.78 3.99 26.77
CA THR A 155 -7.17 3.21 27.87
C THR A 155 -8.19 2.83 28.95
N LYS A 156 -9.28 3.60 29.07
CA LYS A 156 -10.34 3.38 30.05
C LYS A 156 -11.67 3.29 29.34
N GLY A 157 -12.53 2.40 29.82
CA GLY A 157 -13.88 2.31 29.31
C GLY A 157 -14.78 3.40 29.90
N THR A 158 -15.56 4.05 29.05
CA THR A 158 -16.49 5.13 29.42
C THR A 158 -17.84 4.87 28.79
N GLN A 159 -18.90 5.20 29.52
CA GLN A 159 -20.27 5.20 29.01
C GLN A 159 -20.66 6.62 28.62
N VAL A 160 -21.19 6.77 27.41
CA VAL A 160 -21.49 8.06 26.77
C VAL A 160 -22.86 8.05 26.11
N GLU A 161 -23.49 9.21 26.06
CA GLU A 161 -24.83 9.43 25.50
C GLU A 161 -24.73 10.19 24.17
N GLY A 162 -25.07 9.54 23.07
CA GLY A 162 -25.18 10.17 21.76
C GLY A 162 -26.61 10.60 21.48
N LYS A 163 -26.88 11.91 21.57
CA LYS A 163 -28.21 12.46 21.25
C LYS A 163 -28.16 13.42 20.07
N TYR A 164 -29.01 13.15 19.09
CA TYR A 164 -29.22 13.95 17.90
C TYR A 164 -30.70 14.25 17.72
N ILE A 165 -31.07 15.52 17.91
CA ILE A 165 -32.43 16.03 17.70
C ILE A 165 -32.32 17.22 16.74
N ARG A 166 -32.98 17.12 15.59
CA ARG A 166 -33.10 18.23 14.65
C ARG A 166 -34.53 18.35 14.17
N GLN A 167 -35.14 19.50 14.46
CA GLN A 167 -36.48 19.84 14.03
C GLN A 167 -36.37 21.05 13.10
N SER A 168 -36.41 20.81 11.79
CA SER A 168 -36.30 21.85 10.76
C SER A 168 -37.47 21.71 9.79
N GLY A 169 -38.63 22.24 10.15
CA GLY A 169 -39.79 22.49 9.26
C GLY A 169 -40.42 21.32 8.48
N GLY A 170 -39.85 20.11 8.53
CA GLY A 170 -40.30 18.88 7.85
C GLY A 170 -40.20 17.66 8.76
N ARG A 171 -40.02 16.44 8.20
CA ARG A 171 -39.80 15.19 8.97
C ARG A 171 -38.69 15.41 10.00
N GLY A 172 -39.00 15.23 11.28
CA GLY A 172 -38.02 15.36 12.35
C GLY A 172 -36.92 14.30 12.22
N GLN A 173 -35.75 14.61 12.77
CA GLN A 173 -34.66 13.66 12.95
C GLN A 173 -34.41 13.49 14.43
N TYR A 174 -34.64 12.27 14.92
CA TYR A 174 -34.42 11.88 16.29
C TYR A 174 -33.56 10.61 16.33
N GLY A 175 -32.47 10.66 17.09
CA GLY A 175 -31.64 9.51 17.40
C GLY A 175 -31.03 9.69 18.78
N HIS A 176 -31.18 8.69 19.64
CA HIS A 176 -30.61 8.70 20.98
C HIS A 176 -30.08 7.31 21.31
N VAL A 177 -28.78 7.23 21.61
CA VAL A 177 -28.06 5.99 21.91
C VAL A 177 -27.19 6.17 23.14
N ILE A 178 -27.12 5.13 23.96
CA ILE A 178 -26.22 5.03 25.12
C ILE A 178 -25.27 3.89 24.84
N VAL A 179 -24.01 4.25 24.61
CA VAL A 179 -22.95 3.30 24.23
C VAL A 179 -21.88 3.32 25.30
N ARG A 180 -21.37 2.14 25.63
CA ARG A 180 -20.18 1.98 26.47
C ARG A 180 -19.03 1.56 25.58
N PHE A 181 -18.01 2.40 25.53
CA PHE A 181 -16.76 2.09 24.84
C PHE A 181 -15.78 1.50 25.84
N GLU A 182 -15.11 0.42 25.47
CA GLU A 182 -14.05 -0.22 26.25
C GLU A 182 -12.85 -0.52 25.33
N PRO A 183 -11.61 -0.47 25.86
CA PRO A 183 -10.46 -0.93 25.10
C PRO A 183 -10.57 -2.42 24.79
N ASN A 184 -10.24 -2.80 23.56
CA ASN A 184 -10.12 -4.20 23.16
C ASN A 184 -8.67 -4.69 23.31
N GLU A 185 -8.44 -5.99 23.16
CA GLU A 185 -7.08 -6.52 23.08
C GLU A 185 -6.37 -6.04 21.81
N TYR A 186 -5.06 -5.83 21.91
CA TYR A 186 -4.25 -5.38 20.79
C TYR A 186 -4.39 -6.29 19.56
N GLY A 187 -4.78 -5.70 18.44
CA GLY A 187 -4.92 -6.40 17.16
C GLY A 187 -6.26 -7.08 16.91
N LYS A 188 -7.24 -6.96 17.81
CA LYS A 188 -8.63 -7.41 17.55
C LYS A 188 -9.43 -6.43 16.70
N GLY A 189 -9.02 -5.16 16.63
CA GLY A 189 -9.71 -4.14 15.85
C GLY A 189 -11.01 -3.67 16.51
N PHE A 190 -11.98 -3.27 15.67
CA PHE A 190 -13.27 -2.76 16.11
C PHE A 190 -14.26 -3.89 16.35
N GLU A 191 -14.84 -3.95 17.55
CA GLU A 191 -15.90 -4.89 17.91
C GLU A 191 -17.17 -4.14 18.33
N PHE A 192 -18.32 -4.57 17.81
CA PHE A 192 -19.63 -4.06 18.21
C PHE A 192 -20.46 -5.15 18.90
N GLU A 193 -20.95 -4.89 20.10
CA GLU A 193 -21.80 -5.79 20.88
C GLU A 193 -23.13 -5.13 21.24
N ASP A 194 -24.24 -5.72 20.82
CA ASP A 194 -25.58 -5.27 21.19
C ASP A 194 -26.04 -5.93 22.50
N LYS A 195 -26.27 -5.13 23.55
CA LYS A 195 -26.85 -5.55 24.84
C LYS A 195 -28.19 -4.90 25.13
N THR A 196 -28.85 -4.32 24.12
CA THR A 196 -30.15 -3.67 24.31
C THR A 196 -31.20 -4.66 24.81
N LYS A 197 -31.96 -4.26 25.85
CA LYS A 197 -33.04 -5.07 26.43
C LYS A 197 -34.39 -4.47 26.06
N GLY A 198 -35.33 -5.29 25.61
CA GLY A 198 -36.75 -4.90 25.53
C GLY A 198 -37.17 -4.06 24.33
N GLY A 199 -36.39 -4.00 23.25
CA GLY A 199 -36.79 -3.29 22.02
C GLY A 199 -36.71 -1.76 22.11
N ALA A 200 -35.91 -1.23 23.05
CA ALA A 200 -35.63 0.20 23.19
C ALA A 200 -35.03 0.85 21.92
N VAL A 201 -34.41 0.04 21.06
CA VAL A 201 -34.01 0.41 19.70
C VAL A 201 -34.45 -0.71 18.75
N PRO A 202 -35.23 -0.42 17.69
CA PRO A 202 -35.54 -1.40 16.66
C PRO A 202 -34.28 -1.95 15.98
N LYS A 203 -34.29 -3.26 15.65
CA LYS A 203 -33.14 -3.94 15.03
C LYS A 203 -32.66 -3.31 13.72
N GLU A 204 -33.56 -2.62 13.02
CA GLU A 204 -33.27 -1.91 11.77
C GLU A 204 -32.28 -0.75 11.98
N PHE A 205 -32.25 -0.15 13.18
CA PHE A 205 -31.36 0.99 13.48
C PHE A 205 -30.01 0.59 14.08
N ILE A 206 -29.83 -0.66 14.50
CA ILE A 206 -28.58 -1.14 15.11
C ILE A 206 -27.42 -1.06 14.10
N LYS A 207 -27.63 -1.53 12.88
CA LYS A 207 -26.61 -1.50 11.82
C LYS A 207 -26.20 -0.06 11.42
N PRO A 208 -27.14 0.90 11.25
CA PRO A 208 -26.78 2.31 11.09
C PRO A 208 -25.96 2.90 12.24
N ILE A 209 -26.21 2.51 13.50
CA ILE A 209 -25.44 2.96 14.66
C ILE A 209 -24.01 2.41 14.58
N GLU A 210 -23.85 1.11 14.32
CA GLU A 210 -22.56 0.45 14.14
C GLU A 210 -21.74 1.15 13.04
N MET A 211 -22.34 1.38 11.86
CA MET A 211 -21.68 2.10 10.77
C MET A 211 -21.29 3.52 11.16
N GLY A 212 -22.13 4.22 11.95
CA GLY A 212 -21.83 5.58 12.41
C GLY A 212 -20.66 5.64 13.39
N ILE A 213 -20.51 4.62 14.23
CA ILE A 213 -19.37 4.47 15.13
C ILE A 213 -18.13 4.11 14.32
N GLU A 214 -18.22 3.13 13.42
CA GLU A 214 -17.12 2.70 12.54
C GLU A 214 -16.57 3.86 11.70
N ASP A 215 -17.44 4.67 11.09
CA ASP A 215 -17.03 5.89 10.37
C ASP A 215 -16.28 6.88 11.29
N ALA A 216 -16.73 7.01 12.54
CA ALA A 216 -16.11 7.90 13.51
C ALA A 216 -14.73 7.40 13.96
N THR A 217 -14.49 6.08 13.97
CA THR A 217 -13.17 5.52 14.26
C THR A 217 -12.11 5.90 13.22
N GLN A 218 -12.47 6.34 12.01
CA GLN A 218 -11.49 6.72 10.99
C GLN A 218 -10.69 7.98 11.34
N SER A 219 -11.24 8.85 12.20
CA SER A 219 -10.61 10.11 12.59
C SER A 219 -10.64 10.26 14.11
N GLY A 220 -9.53 9.93 14.77
CA GLY A 220 -9.33 10.15 16.19
C GLY A 220 -9.31 11.63 16.58
N GLU A 221 -9.53 11.91 17.86
CA GLU A 221 -9.62 13.28 18.39
C GLU A 221 -8.24 13.89 18.66
N VAL A 222 -7.22 13.06 18.95
CA VAL A 222 -5.92 13.56 19.44
C VAL A 222 -5.07 14.08 18.28
N ALA A 223 -4.89 13.26 17.24
CA ALA A 223 -4.02 13.55 16.10
C ALA A 223 -4.67 13.22 14.75
N GLY A 224 -5.96 12.85 14.74
CA GLY A 224 -6.69 12.55 13.51
C GLY A 224 -6.36 11.20 12.89
N TYR A 225 -5.63 10.34 13.61
CA TYR A 225 -5.31 8.99 13.13
C TYR A 225 -6.48 8.03 13.37
N PRO A 226 -6.59 6.95 12.59
CA PRO A 226 -7.64 5.96 12.82
C PRO A 226 -7.49 5.30 14.19
N VAL A 227 -8.61 5.23 14.89
CA VAL A 227 -8.73 4.62 16.21
C VAL A 227 -8.98 3.12 16.05
N VAL A 228 -8.19 2.30 16.72
CA VAL A 228 -8.23 0.84 16.62
C VAL A 228 -8.31 0.20 18.01
N ASP A 229 -8.66 -1.09 18.03
CA ASP A 229 -8.77 -1.89 19.26
C ASP A 229 -9.79 -1.31 20.25
N ILE A 230 -11.01 -1.02 19.76
CA ILE A 230 -12.12 -0.51 20.56
C ILE A 230 -13.30 -1.47 20.48
N LYS A 231 -13.90 -1.73 21.63
CA LYS A 231 -15.16 -2.45 21.76
C LYS A 231 -16.29 -1.47 22.10
N ALA A 232 -17.28 -1.38 21.23
CA ALA A 232 -18.49 -0.59 21.41
C ALA A 232 -19.65 -1.49 21.87
N ILE A 233 -20.18 -1.25 23.07
CA ILE A 233 -21.29 -2.00 23.64
C ILE A 233 -22.52 -1.09 23.66
N LEU A 234 -23.52 -1.39 22.84
CA LEU A 234 -24.80 -0.68 22.86
C LEU A 234 -25.62 -1.16 24.07
N LEU A 235 -25.85 -0.28 25.04
CA LEU A 235 -26.57 -0.62 26.27
C LEU A 235 -28.05 -0.30 26.16
N ASP A 236 -28.37 0.90 25.72
CA ASP A 236 -29.74 1.42 25.69
C ASP A 236 -29.88 2.53 24.63
N GLY A 237 -31.10 2.97 24.38
CA GLY A 237 -31.39 4.07 23.48
C GLY A 237 -32.85 4.47 23.55
N SER A 238 -33.20 5.56 22.87
CA SER A 238 -34.60 5.89 22.67
C SER A 238 -34.87 6.22 21.21
N TYR A 239 -36.06 5.85 20.76
CA TYR A 239 -36.57 6.15 19.44
C TYR A 239 -37.93 6.83 19.56
N HIS A 240 -38.26 7.61 18.54
CA HIS A 240 -39.59 8.18 18.35
C HIS A 240 -40.21 7.66 17.05
N GLU A 241 -41.45 7.17 17.07
CA GLU A 241 -42.05 6.46 15.93
C GLU A 241 -42.14 7.30 14.63
N VAL A 242 -42.28 8.61 14.75
CA VAL A 242 -42.52 9.50 13.60
C VAL A 242 -41.26 10.23 13.13
N ASP A 243 -40.34 10.53 14.06
CA ASP A 243 -39.15 11.36 13.80
C ASP A 243 -37.84 10.54 13.78
N SER A 244 -37.87 9.23 14.06
CA SER A 244 -36.67 8.40 13.97
C SER A 244 -36.27 8.12 12.53
N SER A 245 -34.98 8.26 12.23
CA SER A 245 -34.44 7.92 10.92
C SER A 245 -33.09 7.22 11.04
N GLU A 246 -32.76 6.35 10.08
CA GLU A 246 -31.47 5.65 10.03
C GLU A 246 -30.30 6.64 10.06
N MET A 247 -30.43 7.76 9.34
CA MET A 247 -29.42 8.81 9.30
C MET A 247 -29.26 9.50 10.67
N ALA A 248 -30.34 9.72 11.42
CA ALA A 248 -30.27 10.29 12.75
C ALA A 248 -29.54 9.37 13.74
N PHE A 249 -29.80 8.06 13.67
CA PHE A 249 -29.11 7.06 14.49
C PHE A 249 -27.64 6.88 14.12
N ARG A 250 -27.29 6.95 12.83
CA ARG A 250 -25.88 6.97 12.39
C ARG A 250 -25.13 8.18 12.92
N ILE A 251 -25.74 9.37 12.86
CA ILE A 251 -25.15 10.61 13.40
C ILE A 251 -25.06 10.54 14.93
N ALA A 252 -26.06 9.98 15.60
CA ALA A 252 -26.05 9.80 17.06
C ALA A 252 -24.90 8.88 17.51
N GLY A 253 -24.67 7.76 16.79
CA GLY A 253 -23.54 6.86 17.05
C GLY A 253 -22.18 7.52 16.81
N SER A 254 -22.04 8.27 15.70
CA SER A 254 -20.81 9.03 15.43
C SER A 254 -20.54 10.10 16.49
N LYS A 255 -21.59 10.77 16.97
CA LYS A 255 -21.48 11.78 18.03
C LYS A 255 -21.12 11.15 19.37
N ALA A 256 -21.72 9.99 19.71
CA ALA A 256 -21.37 9.24 20.91
C ALA A 256 -19.88 8.86 20.94
N PHE A 257 -19.30 8.48 19.80
CA PHE A 257 -17.88 8.11 19.74
C PHE A 257 -16.92 9.29 19.93
N ARG A 258 -17.34 10.50 19.56
CA ARG A 258 -16.50 11.73 19.64
C ARG A 258 -16.54 12.41 21.02
N GLU A 259 -17.41 11.96 21.91
CA GLU A 259 -17.63 12.53 23.24
C GLU A 259 -16.96 11.65 24.32
#